data_AF-A0A3D5EAW9-F1
#
_entry.id   AF-A0A3D5EAW9-F1
#
_cell.length_a   1.000
_cell.length_b   1.000
_cell.length_c   1.000
_cell.angle_alpha   90.00
_cell.angle_beta   90.00
_cell.angle_gamma   90.00
#
_symmetry.space_group_name_H-M   'P 1'
#
loop_
_entity.id
_entity.type
_entity.pdbx_description
1 polymer ?
#
loop_
_entity_poly.entity_id
_entity_poly.type
_entity_poly.pdbx_seq_one_letter_code
_entity_poly.pdbx_strand_id
1 'polypeptide(L)' 'MAKQESIEVEGLVTQALPNAVFRVELANGHEVLAHVSGRVRRYRI' A
#
# COMPACT_ATOMS: atom_id res chain seq x y z
N MET A 1 1.51 16.01 -19.98
CA MET A 1 2.18 16.19 -18.67
C MET A 1 2.66 14.83 -18.24
N ALA A 2 3.98 14.69 -18.04
CA ALA A 2 4.65 13.41 -17.85
C ALA A 2 4.07 12.67 -16.63
N LYS A 3 3.49 11.48 -16.86
CA LYS A 3 3.12 10.55 -15.80
C LYS A 3 4.41 10.16 -15.08
N GLN A 4 4.56 10.58 -13.83
CA GLN A 4 5.62 10.03 -12.98
C GLN A 4 5.39 8.52 -12.86
N GLU A 5 6.44 7.75 -13.13
CA GLU A 5 6.43 6.30 -12.93
C GLU A 5 6.21 6.01 -11.44
N SER A 6 5.20 5.20 -11.16
CA SER A 6 4.94 4.70 -9.80
C SER A 6 6.03 3.71 -9.45
N ILE A 7 6.74 3.95 -8.34
CA ILE A 7 7.73 3.03 -7.82
C ILE A 7 7.00 1.90 -7.10
N GLU A 8 7.19 0.68 -7.58
CA GLU A 8 6.65 -0.52 -6.96
C GLU A 8 7.64 -1.04 -5.92
N VAL A 9 7.19 -1.17 -4.68
CA VAL A 9 8.02 -1.63 -3.57
C VAL A 9 7.26 -2.69 -2.78
N GLU A 10 7.98 -3.73 -2.41
CA GLU A 10 7.46 -4.78 -1.54
C GLU A 10 7.61 -4.37 -0.07
N GLY A 11 6.58 -4.66 0.72
CA GLY A 11 6.57 -4.39 2.15
C GLY A 11 5.64 -5.36 2.88
N LEU A 12 5.85 -5.49 4.19
CA LEU A 12 5.06 -6.35 5.06
C LEU A 12 3.94 -5.55 5.72
N VAL A 13 2.69 -6.02 5.64
CA VAL A 13 1.59 -5.40 6.37
C VAL A 13 1.73 -5.73 7.85
N THR A 14 1.97 -4.72 8.69
CA THR A 14 2.11 -4.88 10.14
C THR A 14 0.80 -4.63 10.89
N GLN A 15 -0.05 -3.75 10.38
CA GLN A 15 -1.32 -3.42 11.03
C GLN A 15 -2.41 -3.02 10.03
N ALA A 16 -3.63 -3.50 10.25
CA ALA A 16 -4.83 -3.06 9.54
C ALA A 16 -5.53 -1.93 10.31
N LEU A 17 -5.78 -0.81 9.65
CA LEU A 17 -6.46 0.37 10.22
C LEU A 17 -7.88 0.52 9.63
N PRO A 18 -8.78 1.21 10.35
CA PRO A 18 -10.09 1.58 9.79
C PRO A 18 -9.93 2.39 8.50
N ASN A 19 -10.94 2.34 7.62
CA ASN A 19 -10.96 2.95 6.27
C ASN A 19 -10.14 2.23 5.17
N ALA A 20 -9.75 0.97 5.40
CA ALA A 20 -8.92 0.18 4.48
C ALA A 20 -7.55 0.83 4.20
N VAL A 21 -7.00 1.42 5.25
CA VAL A 21 -5.61 1.86 5.32
C VAL A 21 -4.83 0.77 6.03
N PHE A 22 -3.63 0.50 5.56
CA PHE A 22 -2.75 -0.53 6.09
C PHE A 22 -1.42 0.11 6.42
N ARG A 23 -0.90 -0.20 7.61
CA ARG A 23 0.47 0.13 7.97
C ARG A 23 1.35 -0.95 7.37
N VAL A 24 2.27 -0.52 6.51
CA VAL A 24 3.19 -1.40 5.80
C VAL A 24 4.60 -1.02 6.21
N GLU A 25 5.34 -1.98 6.72
CA GLU A 25 6.76 -1.84 6.98
C GLU A 25 7.53 -2.26 5.73
N LEU A 26 8.35 -1.37 5.20
CA LEU A 26 9.23 -1.67 4.07
C LEU A 26 10.48 -2.40 4.58
N ALA A 27 11.12 -3.17 3.70
CA ALA A 27 12.37 -3.85 4.01
C ALA A 27 13.53 -2.93 4.43
N ASN A 28 13.41 -1.62 4.18
CA ASN A 28 14.36 -0.59 4.61
C ASN A 28 14.11 -0.10 6.07
N GLY A 29 13.13 -0.67 6.78
CA GLY A 29 12.78 -0.30 8.15
C GLY A 29 11.88 0.93 8.28
N HIS A 30 11.38 1.47 7.16
CA HIS A 30 10.42 2.57 7.18
C HIS A 30 8.99 2.05 7.22
N GLU A 31 8.16 2.63 8.08
CA GLU A 31 6.72 2.40 8.09
C GLU A 31 6.01 3.42 7.18
N VAL A 32 5.13 2.93 6.32
CA VAL A 32 4.27 3.77 5.48
C VAL A 32 2.80 3.39 5.65
N LEU A 33 1.93 4.34 5.35
CA LEU A 33 0.49 4.11 5.27
C LEU A 33 0.11 3.85 3.82
N ALA A 34 -0.28 2.61 3.52
CA ALA A 34 -0.77 2.19 2.22
C ALA A 34 -2.31 2.15 2.22
N HIS A 35 -2.92 2.46 1.08
CA HIS A 35 -4.34 2.26 0.86
C HIS A 35 -4.53 1.21 -0.23
N VAL A 36 -5.61 0.45 -0.12
CA VAL A 36 -5.91 -0.58 -1.11
C VAL A 36 -6.31 0.06 -2.42
N SER A 37 -5.64 -0.36 -3.51
CA SER A 37 -6.03 0.00 -4.87
C SER A 37 -7.50 -0.34 -5.13
N GLY A 38 -8.22 0.56 -5.80
CA GLY A 38 -9.62 0.34 -6.17
C GLY A 38 -9.86 -0.92 -7.00
N ARG A 39 -8.84 -1.43 -7.72
CA ARG A 39 -8.90 -2.74 -8.40
C ARG A 39 -8.99 -3.89 -7.39
N VAL A 40 -8.14 -3.91 -6.37
CA VAL A 40 -8.15 -4.94 -5.32
C VAL A 40 -9.48 -4.91 -4.54
N ARG A 41 -9.99 -3.71 -4.22
CA ARG A 41 -11.34 -3.55 -3.61
C ARG A 41 -12.46 -4.16 -4.45
N ARG A 42 -12.36 -4.10 -5.78
CA ARG A 42 -13.39 -4.60 -6.70
C ARG A 42 -13.31 -6.11 -6.91
N TYR A 43 -12.10 -6.68 -6.86
CA TYR A 43 -11.88 -8.12 -7.03
C TYR A 43 -12.07 -8.94 -5.75
N ARG A 44 -12.27 -8.29 -4.58
CA ARG A 44 -12.60 -8.93 -3.29
C ARG A 44 -11.68 -10.14 -2.99
N ILE A 45 -10.39 -9.90 -3.10
CA ILE A 45 -9.31 -10.84 -2.74
C ILE A 45 -9.17 -10.87 -1.22
#